data_AF-E6MIB9-F1
#
_entry.id   AF-E6MIB9-F1
#
_cell.length_a   1.000
_cell.length_b   1.000
_cell.length_c   1.000
_cell.angle_alpha   90.00
_cell.angle_beta   90.00
_cell.angle_gamma   90.00
#
_symmetry.space_group_name_H-M   'P 1'
#
loop_
_entity.id
_entity.type
_entity.pdbx_description
1 polymer ?
#
loop_
_entity_poly.entity_id
_entity_poly.type
_entity_poly.pdbx_seq_one_letter_code
_entity_poly.pdbx_strand_id
1 'polypeptide(L)'
;MTFSLIMEHMFLVLAAITMSILIGIPLGVCAYMMPKSRGLILKVVDILQTIPALALLGLIMILAGPGKLTVVIGITLYSLLPIVQNTCLGLSGIDPGVEEAAKGVGMTSMERLTQVEFPIAFPTVFTGIRIALVNAIGIAVFAAFVGGGGIGGVMNKAIRIQDMKMILTATGALMLIAVVLDLLMGVSEAQIRKSHSSMKRVISSILIVFVAFMATVPFQVAGSNSAGNLMLYDGDYTETQIMHHMIKHLVEGKTDLNVTIQDQMSQVNNYKALIGKKHSCDMMISYDGTWLTTFLHKDPTDVPKGESLYQYTNQLGKKKEGLTMLGKLGFNNTYAIAVPRKLADKYNLKKVSDLEKVAPELTFGAEHEFFTEEGSMKYNPFVRFYNLKFKNQKSVDVSLKYSAIGKGEFDVTEVFATDGLNKNGRRQALLPGIQRRLPHKRGYLY
;
A
#
# COMPACT_ATOMS: atom_id res chain seq x y z
N MET A 1 0.63 -14.11 12.57
CA MET A 1 1.19 -12.75 12.54
C MET A 1 2.50 -12.78 13.30
N THR A 2 3.61 -12.32 12.72
CA THR A 2 4.92 -12.37 13.36
C THR A 2 5.17 -11.10 14.17
N PHE A 3 6.02 -11.20 15.19
CA PHE A 3 6.43 -10.06 16.02
C PHE A 3 7.17 -8.98 15.21
N SER A 4 7.96 -9.39 14.22
CA SER A 4 8.68 -8.49 13.31
C SER A 4 7.74 -7.55 12.54
N LEU A 5 6.59 -8.05 12.04
CA LEU A 5 5.60 -7.21 11.35
C LEU A 5 4.94 -6.17 12.27
N ILE A 6 4.73 -6.51 13.54
CA ILE A 6 4.24 -5.54 14.53
C ILE A 6 5.30 -4.45 14.75
N MET A 7 6.56 -4.84 14.93
CA MET A 7 7.65 -3.89 15.15
C MET A 7 7.90 -3.00 13.94
N GLU A 8 7.73 -3.51 12.74
CA GLU A 8 7.79 -2.73 11.50
C GLU A 8 6.65 -1.72 11.41
N HIS A 9 5.42 -2.15 11.68
CA HIS A 9 4.27 -1.23 11.74
C HIS A 9 4.51 -0.15 12.79
N MET A 10 5.08 -0.52 13.93
CA MET A 10 5.37 0.42 15.01
C MET A 10 6.49 1.40 14.67
N PHE A 11 7.53 0.94 13.99
CA PHE A 11 8.58 1.79 13.47
C PHE A 11 8.00 2.88 12.55
N LEU A 12 7.16 2.51 11.58
CA LEU A 12 6.56 3.47 10.63
C LEU A 12 5.76 4.56 11.35
N VAL A 13 4.91 4.16 12.31
CA VAL A 13 4.07 5.06 13.08
C VAL A 13 4.91 5.97 13.98
N LEU A 14 5.82 5.41 14.77
CA LEU A 14 6.62 6.19 15.74
C LEU A 14 7.64 7.09 15.06
N ALA A 15 8.24 6.66 13.95
CA ALA A 15 9.11 7.51 13.12
C ALA A 15 8.34 8.72 12.59
N ALA A 16 7.15 8.49 12.01
CA ALA A 16 6.33 9.56 11.48
C ALA A 16 5.84 10.52 12.57
N ILE A 17 5.38 10.01 13.71
CA ILE A 17 4.95 10.85 14.83
C ILE A 17 6.10 11.67 15.40
N THR A 18 7.29 11.09 15.52
CA THR A 18 8.48 11.84 15.94
C THR A 18 8.75 13.01 14.99
N MET A 19 8.72 12.76 13.68
CA MET A 19 8.88 13.82 12.67
C MET A 19 7.75 14.84 12.71
N SER A 20 6.49 14.42 12.90
CA SER A 20 5.35 15.32 13.02
C SER A 20 5.39 16.18 14.28
N ILE A 21 5.96 15.68 15.38
CA ILE A 21 6.20 16.49 16.59
C ILE A 21 7.27 17.56 16.29
N LEU A 22 8.39 17.14 15.70
CA LEU A 22 9.52 18.02 15.36
C LEU A 22 9.14 19.14 14.40
N ILE A 23 8.19 18.89 13.49
CA ILE A 23 7.74 19.88 12.50
C ILE A 23 6.47 20.60 12.97
N GLY A 24 5.51 19.85 13.50
CA GLY A 24 4.17 20.33 13.83
C GLY A 24 4.12 21.24 15.04
N ILE A 25 4.90 20.98 16.09
CA ILE A 25 4.96 21.89 17.25
C ILE A 25 5.53 23.26 16.85
N PRO A 26 6.71 23.34 16.18
CA PRO A 26 7.21 24.63 15.69
C PRO A 26 6.23 25.36 14.78
N LEU A 27 5.59 24.65 13.83
CA LEU A 27 4.58 25.26 12.95
C LEU A 27 3.37 25.79 13.74
N GLY A 28 2.90 25.07 14.75
CA GLY A 28 1.81 25.50 15.63
C GLY A 28 2.17 26.72 16.48
N VAL A 29 3.40 26.75 17.00
CA VAL A 29 3.95 27.92 17.71
C VAL A 29 4.08 29.12 16.77
N CYS A 30 4.62 28.93 15.57
CA CYS A 30 4.71 29.98 14.55
C CYS A 30 3.32 30.52 14.16
N ALA A 31 2.31 29.65 14.04
CA ALA A 31 0.94 30.05 13.77
C ALA A 31 0.32 30.88 14.91
N TYR A 32 0.70 30.60 16.16
CA TYR A 32 0.30 31.42 17.31
C TYR A 32 1.01 32.79 17.32
N MET A 33 2.34 32.79 17.13
CA MET A 33 3.16 34.01 17.18
C MET A 33 2.92 34.98 16.01
N MET A 34 2.44 34.50 14.87
CA MET A 34 2.19 35.30 13.68
C MET A 34 0.70 35.28 13.31
N PRO A 35 -0.15 36.10 13.96
CA PRO A 35 -1.60 36.11 13.73
C PRO A 35 -1.99 36.29 12.25
N LYS A 36 -1.21 37.06 11.49
CA LYS A 36 -1.41 37.28 10.05
C LYS A 36 -1.20 36.01 9.22
N SER A 37 -0.25 35.16 9.61
CA SER A 37 0.10 33.92 8.89
C SER A 37 -0.64 32.69 9.41
N ARG A 38 -1.27 32.78 10.60
CA ARG A 38 -2.05 31.69 11.23
C ARG A 38 -3.01 31.01 10.27
N GLY A 39 -3.84 31.80 9.59
CA GLY A 39 -4.85 31.28 8.66
C GLY A 39 -4.24 30.55 7.47
N LEU A 40 -3.09 31.02 6.96
CA LEU A 40 -2.38 30.36 5.86
C LEU A 40 -1.76 29.03 6.31
N ILE A 41 -1.08 29.01 7.47
CA ILE A 41 -0.45 27.80 8.00
C ILE A 41 -1.50 26.70 8.23
N LEU A 42 -2.61 27.04 8.91
CA LEU A 42 -3.67 26.07 9.17
C LEU A 42 -4.33 25.57 7.89
N LYS A 43 -4.58 26.46 6.90
CA LYS A 43 -5.12 26.06 5.59
C LYS A 43 -4.19 25.12 4.84
N VAL A 44 -2.89 25.38 4.82
CA VAL A 44 -1.92 24.52 4.12
C VAL A 44 -1.93 23.12 4.74
N VAL A 45 -1.89 23.03 6.06
CA VAL A 45 -1.86 21.75 6.77
C VAL A 45 -3.20 21.00 6.64
N ASP A 46 -4.33 21.72 6.61
CA ASP A 46 -5.67 21.18 6.38
C ASP A 46 -5.81 20.60 4.96
N ILE A 47 -5.32 21.32 3.95
CA ILE A 47 -5.27 20.84 2.56
C ILE A 47 -4.45 19.56 2.45
N LEU A 48 -3.30 19.47 3.14
CA LEU A 48 -2.47 18.26 3.13
C LEU A 48 -3.21 17.04 3.68
N GLN A 49 -4.02 17.21 4.73
CA GLN A 49 -4.83 16.11 5.30
C GLN A 49 -6.06 15.77 4.44
N THR A 50 -6.57 16.73 3.69
CA THR A 50 -7.75 16.52 2.81
C THR A 50 -7.43 15.62 1.61
N ILE A 51 -6.18 15.56 1.16
CA ILE A 51 -5.75 14.64 0.10
C ILE A 51 -5.94 13.19 0.59
N PRO A 52 -6.64 12.29 -0.13
CA PRO A 52 -6.77 10.90 0.28
C PRO A 52 -5.41 10.26 0.56
N ALA A 53 -5.25 9.60 1.73
CA ALA A 53 -3.94 9.12 2.19
C ALA A 53 -3.24 8.21 1.16
N LEU A 54 -3.99 7.31 0.52
CA LEU A 54 -3.46 6.43 -0.51
C LEU A 54 -2.95 7.21 -1.74
N ALA A 55 -3.66 8.28 -2.14
CA ALA A 55 -3.24 9.13 -3.26
C ALA A 55 -1.99 9.95 -2.90
N LEU A 56 -1.94 10.51 -1.68
CA LEU A 56 -0.77 11.24 -1.20
C LEU A 56 0.47 10.35 -1.17
N LEU A 57 0.34 9.12 -0.66
CA LEU A 57 1.43 8.13 -0.66
C LEU A 57 1.89 7.81 -2.08
N GLY A 58 0.96 7.63 -3.02
CA GLY A 58 1.28 7.43 -4.44
C GLY A 58 2.06 8.59 -5.06
N LEU A 59 1.68 9.84 -4.76
CA LEU A 59 2.39 11.03 -5.24
C LEU A 59 3.81 11.12 -4.69
N ILE A 60 3.99 10.90 -3.38
CA ILE A 60 5.31 10.92 -2.75
C ILE A 60 6.18 9.79 -3.32
N MET A 61 5.60 8.61 -3.55
CA MET A 61 6.32 7.47 -4.13
C MET A 61 6.89 7.78 -5.52
N ILE A 62 6.17 8.55 -6.35
CA ILE A 62 6.67 8.95 -7.67
C ILE A 62 7.95 9.80 -7.54
N LEU A 63 8.05 10.61 -6.50
CA LEU A 63 9.17 11.54 -6.28
C LEU A 63 10.32 10.91 -5.47
N ALA A 64 10.00 10.18 -4.40
CA ALA A 64 10.94 9.63 -3.43
C ALA A 64 11.26 8.13 -3.65
N GLY A 65 10.51 7.46 -4.52
CA GLY A 65 10.59 6.02 -4.74
C GLY A 65 9.72 5.19 -3.79
N PRO A 66 9.57 3.88 -4.03
CA PRO A 66 8.89 2.99 -3.09
C PRO A 66 9.71 2.77 -1.81
N GLY A 67 9.03 2.45 -0.71
CA GLY A 67 9.68 2.08 0.54
C GLY A 67 9.15 2.79 1.79
N LYS A 68 9.78 2.47 2.92
CA LYS A 68 9.46 3.00 4.26
C LYS A 68 9.58 4.52 4.35
N LEU A 69 10.53 5.13 3.64
CA LEU A 69 10.71 6.60 3.64
C LEU A 69 9.46 7.32 3.12
N THR A 70 8.91 6.86 2.00
CA THR A 70 7.68 7.42 1.41
C THR A 70 6.51 7.34 2.38
N VAL A 71 6.39 6.23 3.11
CA VAL A 71 5.35 6.05 4.12
C VAL A 71 5.54 7.00 5.29
N VAL A 72 6.76 7.12 5.83
CA VAL A 72 7.06 8.03 6.94
C VAL A 72 6.75 9.47 6.55
N ILE A 73 7.14 9.92 5.35
CA ILE A 73 6.81 11.26 4.85
C ILE A 73 5.28 11.45 4.76
N GLY A 74 4.57 10.51 4.15
CA GLY A 74 3.11 10.61 3.99
C GLY A 74 2.36 10.67 5.32
N ILE A 75 2.67 9.75 6.25
CA ILE A 75 2.08 9.76 7.60
C ILE A 75 2.46 11.05 8.34
N THR A 76 3.70 11.53 8.17
CA THR A 76 4.17 12.77 8.80
C THR A 76 3.28 13.93 8.41
N LEU A 77 3.09 14.15 7.10
CA LEU A 77 2.27 15.24 6.54
C LEU A 77 0.82 15.15 7.03
N TYR A 78 0.24 13.95 7.04
CA TYR A 78 -1.14 13.73 7.47
C TYR A 78 -1.37 13.98 8.96
N SER A 79 -0.33 13.74 9.75
CA SER A 79 -0.30 13.89 11.20
C SER A 79 0.01 15.32 11.65
N LEU A 80 0.40 16.21 10.73
CA LEU A 80 0.70 17.61 11.07
C LEU A 80 -0.55 18.36 11.57
N LEU A 81 -1.72 18.17 10.94
CA LEU A 81 -2.91 18.96 11.28
C LEU A 81 -3.29 18.90 12.76
N PRO A 82 -3.53 17.72 13.34
CA PRO A 82 -3.91 17.65 14.75
C PRO A 82 -2.85 18.26 15.67
N ILE A 83 -1.55 18.13 15.37
CA ILE A 83 -0.47 18.70 16.19
C ILE A 83 -0.43 20.23 16.07
N VAL A 84 -0.41 20.76 14.85
CA VAL A 84 -0.34 22.20 14.59
C VAL A 84 -1.58 22.90 15.15
N GLN A 85 -2.77 22.35 14.87
CA GLN A 85 -4.04 22.90 15.30
C GLN A 85 -4.16 22.93 16.82
N ASN A 86 -3.89 21.81 17.51
CA ASN A 86 -3.97 21.76 18.97
C ASN A 86 -2.88 22.57 19.66
N THR A 87 -1.69 22.70 19.05
CA THR A 87 -0.65 23.60 19.57
C THR A 87 -1.10 25.05 19.52
N CYS A 88 -1.64 25.48 18.37
CA CYS A 88 -2.14 26.84 18.21
C CYS A 88 -3.34 27.13 19.11
N LEU A 89 -4.29 26.19 19.23
CA LEU A 89 -5.45 26.29 20.12
C LEU A 89 -5.05 26.32 21.60
N GLY A 90 -4.09 25.47 22.00
CA GLY A 90 -3.58 25.44 23.36
C GLY A 90 -2.96 26.77 23.79
N LEU A 91 -2.13 27.37 22.92
CA LEU A 91 -1.51 28.68 23.17
C LEU A 91 -2.52 29.83 23.12
N SER A 92 -3.47 29.80 22.18
CA SER A 92 -4.49 30.84 22.05
C SER A 92 -5.56 30.80 23.14
N GLY A 93 -5.70 29.67 23.84
CA GLY A 93 -6.72 29.44 24.87
C GLY A 93 -6.27 29.80 26.28
N ILE A 94 -5.07 30.38 26.44
CA ILE A 94 -4.53 30.78 27.73
C ILE A 94 -5.26 32.03 28.23
N ASP A 95 -5.50 32.10 29.54
CA ASP A 95 -6.15 33.24 30.18
C ASP A 95 -5.32 34.52 29.96
N PRO A 96 -5.93 35.62 29.44
CA PRO A 96 -5.20 36.87 29.20
C PRO A 96 -4.54 37.47 30.44
N GLY A 97 -5.09 37.22 31.64
CA GLY A 97 -4.51 37.67 32.90
C GLY A 97 -3.16 37.00 33.21
N VAL A 98 -2.95 35.75 32.77
CA VAL A 98 -1.63 35.08 32.85
C VAL A 98 -0.62 35.77 31.92
N GLU A 99 -1.06 36.18 30.73
CA GLU A 99 -0.22 36.87 29.76
C GLU A 99 0.19 38.26 30.28
N GLU A 100 -0.76 39.03 30.81
CA GLU A 100 -0.51 40.36 31.38
C GLU A 100 0.35 40.29 32.65
N ALA A 101 0.16 39.28 33.50
CA ALA A 101 1.02 39.06 34.65
C ALA A 101 2.47 38.78 34.25
N ALA A 102 2.68 37.94 33.23
CA ALA A 102 4.02 37.64 32.70
C ALA A 102 4.69 38.87 32.07
N LYS A 103 3.93 39.70 31.34
CA LYS A 103 4.41 41.01 30.85
C LYS A 103 4.77 41.95 32.01
N GLY A 104 3.95 41.97 33.07
CA GLY A 104 4.12 42.84 34.23
C GLY A 104 5.41 42.59 35.04
N VAL A 105 5.93 41.35 35.00
CA VAL A 105 7.25 41.00 35.57
C VAL A 105 8.42 41.16 34.58
N GLY A 106 8.17 41.67 33.38
CA GLY A 106 9.21 42.02 32.40
C GLY A 106 9.66 40.87 31.48
N MET A 107 8.90 39.77 31.36
CA MET A 107 9.25 38.68 30.46
C MET A 107 9.17 39.09 28.99
N THR A 108 10.19 38.73 28.21
CA THR A 108 10.14 38.83 26.74
C THR A 108 9.15 37.82 26.15
N SER A 109 8.73 38.02 24.89
CA SER A 109 7.78 37.10 24.22
C SER A 109 8.29 35.66 24.18
N MET A 110 9.61 35.43 24.07
CA MET A 110 10.20 34.08 24.09
C MET A 110 10.25 33.48 25.49
N GLU A 111 10.59 34.26 26.51
CA GLU A 111 10.58 33.80 27.89
C GLU A 111 9.17 33.46 28.34
N ARG A 112 8.20 34.33 28.01
CA ARG A 112 6.79 34.10 28.26
C ARG A 112 6.28 32.85 27.55
N LEU A 113 6.60 32.69 26.26
CA LEU A 113 6.21 31.51 25.49
C LEU A 113 6.76 30.24 26.11
N THR A 114 8.06 30.19 26.39
CA THR A 114 8.72 28.96 26.84
C THR A 114 8.47 28.67 28.31
N GLN A 115 8.47 29.67 29.19
CA GLN A 115 8.40 29.42 30.64
C GLN A 115 6.98 29.42 31.20
N VAL A 116 6.03 30.08 30.52
CA VAL A 116 4.65 30.26 31.01
C VAL A 116 3.63 29.66 30.05
N GLU A 117 3.58 30.13 28.80
CA GLU A 117 2.49 29.78 27.89
C GLU A 117 2.54 28.31 27.44
N PHE A 118 3.70 27.86 26.94
CA PHE A 118 3.85 26.52 26.40
C PHE A 118 3.64 25.43 27.46
N PRO A 119 4.17 25.56 28.69
CA PRO A 119 3.85 24.60 29.74
C PRO A 119 2.36 24.56 30.12
N ILE A 120 1.65 25.70 30.12
CA ILE A 120 0.20 25.75 30.37
C ILE A 120 -0.59 25.15 29.21
N ALA A 121 -0.17 25.40 27.96
CA ALA A 121 -0.80 24.89 26.75
C ALA A 121 -0.49 23.41 26.47
N PHE A 122 0.56 22.85 27.07
CA PHE A 122 1.07 21.52 26.76
C PHE A 122 0.04 20.38 26.87
N PRO A 123 -0.90 20.34 27.85
CA PRO A 123 -1.93 19.32 27.87
C PRO A 123 -2.73 19.27 26.55
N THR A 124 -3.05 20.42 25.97
CA THR A 124 -3.75 20.52 24.67
C THR A 124 -2.83 20.12 23.52
N VAL A 125 -1.57 20.55 23.52
CA VAL A 125 -0.55 20.09 22.54
C VAL A 125 -0.47 18.56 22.54
N PHE A 126 -0.43 17.97 23.73
CA PHE A 126 -0.35 16.52 23.92
C PHE A 126 -1.61 15.80 23.43
N THR A 127 -2.80 16.36 23.64
CA THR A 127 -4.03 15.87 23.00
C THR A 127 -3.88 15.83 21.47
N GLY A 128 -3.25 16.86 20.86
CA GLY A 128 -2.94 16.86 19.43
C GLY A 128 -2.01 15.73 19.00
N ILE A 129 -0.96 15.47 19.77
CA ILE A 129 -0.03 14.35 19.52
C ILE A 129 -0.75 13.00 19.63
N ARG A 130 -1.63 12.84 20.63
CA ARG A 130 -2.43 11.63 20.82
C ARG A 130 -3.36 11.37 19.64
N ILE A 131 -4.10 12.39 19.17
CA ILE A 131 -4.96 12.28 17.99
C ILE A 131 -4.12 11.91 16.75
N ALA A 132 -2.96 12.56 16.58
CA ALA A 132 -2.05 12.26 15.47
C ALA A 132 -1.59 10.79 15.50
N LEU A 133 -1.20 10.28 16.67
CA LEU A 133 -0.74 8.90 16.84
C LEU A 133 -1.81 7.88 16.44
N VAL A 134 -3.05 8.05 16.92
CA VAL A 134 -4.16 7.14 16.60
C VAL A 134 -4.46 7.15 15.10
N ASN A 135 -4.49 8.33 14.48
CA ASN A 135 -4.68 8.46 13.03
C ASN A 135 -3.53 7.81 12.24
N ALA A 136 -2.28 8.01 12.68
CA ALA A 136 -1.10 7.44 12.04
C ALA A 136 -1.14 5.90 12.01
N ILE A 137 -1.63 5.25 13.09
CA ILE A 137 -1.77 3.79 13.14
C ILE A 137 -2.69 3.27 12.04
N GLY A 138 -3.82 3.97 11.79
CA GLY A 138 -4.76 3.62 10.74
C GLY A 138 -4.19 3.86 9.34
N ILE A 139 -3.52 5.00 9.12
CA ILE A 139 -2.94 5.35 7.82
C ILE A 139 -1.79 4.42 7.45
N ALA A 140 -1.01 3.96 8.43
CA ALA A 140 0.09 3.02 8.23
C ALA A 140 -0.35 1.70 7.60
N VAL A 141 -1.65 1.33 7.65
CA VAL A 141 -2.18 0.17 6.91
C VAL A 141 -1.97 0.33 5.39
N PHE A 142 -2.00 1.56 4.88
CA PHE A 142 -1.77 1.82 3.45
C PHE A 142 -0.29 1.75 3.05
N ALA A 143 0.63 1.58 4.00
CA ALA A 143 2.06 1.43 3.73
C ALA A 143 2.37 0.30 2.73
N ALA A 144 1.58 -0.77 2.78
CA ALA A 144 1.72 -1.92 1.88
C ALA A 144 1.59 -1.56 0.40
N PHE A 145 0.81 -0.53 0.03
CA PHE A 145 0.62 -0.15 -1.36
C PHE A 145 1.82 0.58 -1.97
N VAL A 146 2.72 1.09 -1.14
CA VAL A 146 3.91 1.83 -1.57
C VAL A 146 5.21 1.17 -1.11
N GLY A 147 5.15 -0.12 -0.73
CA GLY A 147 6.32 -0.92 -0.35
C GLY A 147 6.89 -0.61 1.04
N GLY A 148 6.06 -0.11 1.96
CA GLY A 148 6.47 0.15 3.34
C GLY A 148 6.24 -0.99 4.33
N GLY A 149 5.40 -1.98 3.99
CA GLY A 149 5.24 -3.20 4.79
C GLY A 149 4.32 -3.12 6.00
N GLY A 150 4.70 -3.85 7.05
CA GLY A 150 3.99 -3.91 8.33
C GLY A 150 2.67 -4.70 8.28
N ILE A 151 1.78 -4.41 9.24
CA ILE A 151 0.49 -5.10 9.36
C ILE A 151 -0.39 -4.86 8.11
N GLY A 152 -0.20 -3.72 7.44
CA GLY A 152 -0.85 -3.41 6.16
C GLY A 152 -0.65 -4.49 5.10
N GLY A 153 0.54 -5.09 5.01
CA GLY A 153 0.85 -6.14 4.05
C GLY A 153 0.06 -7.42 4.31
N VAL A 154 -0.07 -7.80 5.57
CA VAL A 154 -0.91 -8.94 5.99
C VAL A 154 -2.38 -8.67 5.67
N MET A 155 -2.87 -7.47 5.95
CA MET A 155 -4.26 -7.11 5.69
C MET A 155 -4.58 -7.09 4.20
N ASN A 156 -3.70 -6.51 3.36
CA ASN A 156 -3.84 -6.54 1.90
C ASN A 156 -3.86 -7.98 1.38
N LYS A 157 -2.94 -8.84 1.84
CA LYS A 157 -2.93 -10.28 1.51
C LYS A 157 -4.24 -10.96 1.91
N ALA A 158 -4.71 -10.74 3.13
CA ALA A 158 -5.91 -11.35 3.68
C ALA A 158 -7.18 -10.99 2.87
N ILE A 159 -7.30 -9.71 2.48
CA ILE A 159 -8.39 -9.22 1.64
C ILE A 159 -8.35 -9.90 0.27
N ARG A 160 -7.17 -9.99 -0.35
CA ARG A 160 -6.99 -10.59 -1.69
C ARG A 160 -7.36 -12.07 -1.73
N ILE A 161 -6.94 -12.85 -0.73
CA ILE A 161 -7.26 -14.28 -0.67
C ILE A 161 -8.63 -14.57 -0.03
N GLN A 162 -9.39 -13.52 0.31
CA GLN A 162 -10.70 -13.60 0.99
C GLN A 162 -10.67 -14.41 2.30
N ASP A 163 -9.55 -14.41 3.03
CA ASP A 163 -9.42 -15.12 4.30
C ASP A 163 -9.95 -14.24 5.45
N MET A 164 -11.23 -14.44 5.79
CA MET A 164 -11.88 -13.71 6.87
C MET A 164 -11.18 -13.89 8.22
N LYS A 165 -10.62 -15.08 8.49
CA LYS A 165 -9.90 -15.32 9.75
C LYS A 165 -8.64 -14.46 9.79
N MET A 166 -7.88 -14.42 8.70
CA MET A 166 -6.70 -13.57 8.61
C MET A 166 -7.05 -12.08 8.70
N ILE A 167 -8.11 -11.62 8.03
CA ILE A 167 -8.61 -10.23 8.14
C ILE A 167 -8.89 -9.88 9.59
N LEU A 168 -9.71 -10.68 10.29
CA LEU A 168 -10.08 -10.45 11.68
C LEU A 168 -8.87 -10.45 12.61
N THR A 169 -7.91 -11.36 12.42
CA THR A 169 -6.70 -11.39 13.25
C THR A 169 -5.81 -10.16 13.04
N ALA A 170 -5.66 -9.68 11.79
CA ALA A 170 -4.87 -8.48 11.49
C ALA A 170 -5.54 -7.23 12.04
N THR A 171 -6.86 -7.08 11.84
CA THR A 171 -7.64 -5.97 12.40
C THR A 171 -7.63 -5.99 13.93
N GLY A 172 -7.80 -7.16 14.54
CA GLY A 172 -7.74 -7.31 16.00
C GLY A 172 -6.39 -6.90 16.59
N ALA A 173 -5.29 -7.30 15.94
CA ALA A 173 -3.96 -6.88 16.33
C ALA A 173 -3.75 -5.37 16.20
N LEU A 174 -4.19 -4.77 15.09
CA LEU A 174 -4.10 -3.33 14.87
C LEU A 174 -4.91 -2.55 15.92
N MET A 175 -6.13 -3.00 16.23
CA MET A 175 -6.98 -2.41 17.27
C MET A 175 -6.34 -2.52 18.65
N LEU A 176 -5.74 -3.66 18.97
CA LEU A 176 -5.02 -3.84 20.24
C LEU A 176 -3.87 -2.84 20.36
N ILE A 177 -3.07 -2.67 19.31
CA ILE A 177 -1.98 -1.69 19.28
C ILE A 177 -2.52 -0.27 19.47
N ALA A 178 -3.58 0.10 18.74
CA ALA A 178 -4.20 1.42 18.85
C ALA A 178 -4.73 1.69 20.27
N VAL A 179 -5.47 0.75 20.86
CA VAL A 179 -6.03 0.89 22.21
C VAL A 179 -4.92 0.95 23.26
N VAL A 180 -3.93 0.07 23.18
CA VAL A 180 -2.82 0.08 24.16
C VAL A 180 -2.07 1.40 24.11
N LEU A 181 -1.72 1.89 22.92
CA LEU A 181 -1.00 3.16 22.78
C LEU A 181 -1.87 4.35 23.18
N ASP A 182 -3.15 4.36 22.82
CA ASP A 182 -4.07 5.43 23.22
C ASP A 182 -4.28 5.47 24.73
N LEU A 183 -4.35 4.32 25.40
CA LEU A 183 -4.43 4.22 26.86
C LEU A 183 -3.14 4.72 27.52
N LEU A 184 -1.97 4.32 27.02
CA LEU A 184 -0.67 4.80 27.53
C LEU A 184 -0.55 6.32 27.39
N MET A 185 -0.96 6.87 26.25
CA MET A 185 -1.03 8.31 26.02
C MET A 185 -2.05 8.96 26.96
N GLY A 186 -3.25 8.39 27.13
CA GLY A 186 -4.28 8.93 28.01
C GLY A 186 -3.88 8.98 29.49
N VAL A 187 -3.17 7.96 29.98
CA VAL A 187 -2.59 7.96 31.35
C VAL A 187 -1.56 9.08 31.47
N SER A 188 -0.69 9.23 30.47
CA SER A 188 0.31 10.31 30.43
C SER A 188 -0.36 11.69 30.41
N GLU A 189 -1.42 11.86 29.61
CA GLU A 189 -2.22 13.09 29.52
C GLU A 189 -2.84 13.46 30.88
N ALA A 190 -3.43 12.49 31.57
CA ALA A 190 -4.04 12.71 32.89
C ALA A 190 -3.00 13.15 33.94
N GLN A 191 -1.79 12.59 33.89
CA GLN A 191 -0.68 12.99 34.76
C GLN A 191 -0.15 14.39 34.42
N ILE A 192 -0.13 14.75 33.13
CA ILE A 192 0.24 16.09 32.66
C ILE A 192 -0.77 17.13 33.14
N ARG A 193 -2.08 16.86 33.07
CA ARG A 193 -3.15 17.79 33.50
C ARG A 193 -3.18 18.06 35.02
N LYS A 194 -2.82 17.09 35.86
CA LYS A 194 -2.92 17.21 37.33
C LYS A 194 -1.84 18.07 37.99
N SER A 195 -0.77 18.38 37.28
CA SER A 195 0.31 19.23 37.80
C SER A 195 0.34 20.50 36.99
N HIS A 196 0.47 21.66 37.64
CA HIS A 196 0.92 22.86 36.95
C HIS A 196 2.20 22.50 36.20
N SER A 197 2.08 22.41 34.87
CA SER A 197 2.99 21.63 34.05
C SER A 197 4.33 22.36 34.00
N SER A 198 5.38 21.72 34.53
CA SER A 198 6.75 22.23 34.41
C SER A 198 7.34 21.78 33.08
N MET A 199 8.18 22.59 32.45
CA MET A 199 8.91 22.27 31.20
C MET A 199 9.60 20.89 31.21
N LYS A 200 10.01 20.38 32.38
CA LYS A 200 10.61 19.04 32.51
C LYS A 200 9.68 17.90 32.08
N ARG A 201 8.36 18.02 32.34
CA ARG A 201 7.37 16.99 31.96
C ARG A 201 6.99 17.03 30.49
N VAL A 202 7.04 18.23 29.90
CA VAL A 202 6.92 18.43 28.45
C VAL A 202 8.02 17.65 27.74
N ILE A 203 9.27 17.91 28.13
CA ILE A 203 10.45 17.27 27.54
C ILE A 203 10.42 15.76 27.79
N SER A 204 10.05 15.29 28.99
CA SER A 204 9.98 13.86 29.27
C SER A 204 8.97 13.13 28.38
N SER A 205 7.82 13.75 28.09
CA SER A 205 6.76 13.15 27.26
C SER A 205 7.20 13.02 25.79
N ILE A 206 7.86 14.06 25.26
CA ILE A 206 8.44 14.02 23.90
C ILE A 206 9.58 12.99 23.85
N LEU A 207 10.41 12.94 24.89
CA LEU A 207 11.52 12.00 24.99
C LEU A 207 11.03 10.55 25.04
N ILE A 208 9.90 10.26 25.70
CA ILE A 208 9.32 8.91 25.72
C ILE A 208 8.94 8.46 24.32
N VAL A 209 8.31 9.32 23.51
CA VAL A 209 7.97 9.00 22.11
C VAL A 209 9.24 8.77 21.29
N PHE A 210 10.25 9.60 21.47
CA PHE A 210 11.53 9.46 20.78
C PHE A 210 12.28 8.18 21.18
N VAL A 211 12.27 7.82 22.47
CA VAL A 211 12.88 6.58 22.98
C VAL A 211 12.11 5.37 22.49
N ALA A 212 10.78 5.42 22.44
CA ALA A 212 9.96 4.37 21.85
C ALA A 212 10.27 4.19 20.36
N PHE A 213 10.45 5.28 19.61
CA PHE A 213 10.93 5.23 18.23
C PHE A 213 12.32 4.57 18.16
N MET A 214 13.29 5.01 18.96
CA MET A 214 14.64 4.44 18.97
C MET A 214 14.66 2.96 19.33
N ALA A 215 13.76 2.50 20.21
CA ALA A 215 13.60 1.09 20.56
C ALA A 215 13.16 0.22 19.37
N THR A 216 12.51 0.80 18.35
CA THR A 216 12.10 0.07 17.13
C THR A 216 13.20 0.00 16.06
N VAL A 217 14.20 0.89 16.09
CA VAL A 217 15.26 0.97 15.06
C VAL A 217 16.08 -0.33 14.95
N PRO A 218 16.52 -0.99 16.05
CA PRO A 218 17.27 -2.24 15.95
C PRO A 218 16.53 -3.35 15.20
N PHE A 219 15.20 -3.39 15.31
CA PHE A 219 14.36 -4.36 14.61
C PHE A 219 14.25 -4.12 13.10
N GLN A 220 14.64 -2.93 12.62
CA GLN A 220 14.78 -2.64 11.19
C GLN A 220 16.17 -2.93 10.65
N VAL A 221 17.20 -2.69 11.46
CA VAL A 221 18.61 -2.84 11.03
C VAL A 221 19.08 -4.30 11.09
N ALA A 222 18.50 -5.11 12.00
CA ALA A 222 18.86 -6.52 12.17
C ALA A 222 18.63 -7.42 10.92
N GLY A 223 17.99 -6.90 9.87
CA GLY A 223 17.78 -7.62 8.60
C GLY A 223 18.62 -7.14 7.41
N SER A 224 19.43 -6.07 7.53
CA SER A 224 20.00 -5.39 6.34
C SER A 224 21.48 -5.64 6.05
N ASN A 225 22.20 -6.39 6.89
CA ASN A 225 23.64 -6.56 6.72
C ASN A 225 24.00 -8.01 6.44
N SER A 226 24.11 -8.36 5.16
CA SER A 226 25.04 -9.40 4.70
C SER A 226 25.43 -9.09 3.26
N ALA A 227 26.72 -8.84 3.03
CA ALA A 227 27.30 -8.98 1.70
C ALA A 227 27.06 -10.44 1.27
N GLY A 228 26.44 -10.65 0.10
CA GLY A 228 25.91 -11.95 -0.32
C GLY A 228 24.38 -12.11 -0.23
N ASN A 229 23.63 -11.02 -0.06
CA ASN A 229 22.17 -11.07 -0.10
C ASN A 229 21.61 -10.79 -1.51
N LEU A 230 20.73 -11.67 -1.99
CA LEU A 230 19.87 -11.42 -3.15
C LEU A 230 18.58 -10.74 -2.66
N MET A 231 18.29 -9.55 -3.17
CA MET A 231 17.13 -8.75 -2.76
C MET A 231 15.98 -8.92 -3.76
N LEU A 232 14.83 -9.37 -3.26
CA LEU A 232 13.58 -9.50 -4.02
C LEU A 232 12.51 -8.65 -3.34
N TYR A 233 11.59 -8.04 -4.08
CA TYR A 233 10.32 -7.59 -3.51
C TYR A 233 9.24 -8.63 -3.75
N ASP A 234 8.42 -8.89 -2.74
CA ASP A 234 7.33 -9.82 -2.89
C ASP A 234 6.28 -9.31 -3.90
N GLY A 235 5.52 -10.22 -4.49
CA GLY A 235 4.52 -9.86 -5.49
C GLY A 235 3.10 -9.74 -4.92
N ASP A 236 2.28 -8.94 -5.60
CA ASP A 236 0.88 -8.70 -5.23
C ASP A 236 -0.07 -9.89 -5.51
N TYR A 237 0.46 -10.98 -6.08
CA TYR A 237 -0.30 -12.17 -6.49
C TYR A 237 0.27 -13.42 -5.83
N THR A 238 -0.61 -14.34 -5.43
CA THR A 238 -0.21 -15.58 -4.73
C THR A 238 0.86 -16.38 -5.47
N GLU A 239 0.77 -16.43 -6.80
CA GLU A 239 1.74 -17.13 -7.66
C GLU A 239 3.14 -16.55 -7.55
N THR A 240 3.29 -15.22 -7.65
CA THR A 240 4.59 -14.56 -7.53
C THR A 240 5.16 -14.72 -6.12
N GLN A 241 4.32 -14.69 -5.08
CA GLN A 241 4.77 -14.98 -3.71
C GLN A 241 5.33 -16.38 -3.57
N ILE A 242 4.59 -17.40 -4.02
CA ILE A 242 5.05 -18.78 -3.98
C ILE A 242 6.38 -18.92 -4.71
N MET A 243 6.49 -18.33 -5.91
CA MET A 243 7.69 -18.42 -6.71
C MET A 243 8.89 -17.70 -6.07
N HIS A 244 8.74 -16.51 -5.49
CA HIS A 244 9.83 -15.85 -4.77
C HIS A 244 10.31 -16.69 -3.58
N HIS A 245 9.39 -17.30 -2.83
CA HIS A 245 9.75 -18.20 -1.74
C HIS A 245 10.42 -19.49 -2.23
N MET A 246 10.02 -20.02 -3.39
CA MET A 246 10.73 -21.13 -4.05
C MET A 246 12.13 -20.73 -4.47
N ILE A 247 12.32 -19.54 -5.04
CA ILE A 247 13.63 -18.99 -5.39
C ILE A 247 14.50 -18.86 -4.14
N LYS A 248 13.96 -18.30 -3.05
CA LYS A 248 14.66 -18.23 -1.76
C LYS A 248 15.19 -19.59 -1.33
N HIS A 249 14.32 -20.61 -1.26
CA HIS A 249 14.73 -21.96 -0.88
C HIS A 249 15.74 -22.58 -1.85
N LEU A 250 15.61 -22.33 -3.15
CA LEU A 250 16.51 -22.88 -4.16
C LEU A 250 17.90 -22.23 -4.10
N VAL A 251 17.97 -20.91 -3.94
CA VAL A 251 19.22 -20.14 -3.90
C VAL A 251 19.96 -20.41 -2.59
N GLU A 252 19.29 -20.33 -1.45
CA GLU A 252 19.88 -20.60 -0.13
C GLU A 252 20.27 -22.08 0.03
N GLY A 253 19.58 -22.99 -0.65
CA GLY A 253 19.90 -24.42 -0.63
C GLY A 253 21.02 -24.83 -1.58
N LYS A 254 21.44 -23.96 -2.51
CA LYS A 254 22.43 -24.29 -3.56
C LYS A 254 23.62 -23.34 -3.63
N THR A 255 23.56 -22.21 -2.93
CA THR A 255 24.60 -21.19 -2.94
C THR A 255 24.78 -20.65 -1.53
N ASP A 256 25.89 -19.94 -1.30
CA ASP A 256 26.13 -19.25 -0.03
C ASP A 256 25.40 -17.89 0.07
N LEU A 257 24.52 -17.59 -0.91
CA LEU A 257 23.72 -16.39 -0.92
C LEU A 257 22.49 -16.55 -0.03
N ASN A 258 22.13 -15.48 0.67
CA ASN A 258 20.90 -15.41 1.44
C ASN A 258 19.87 -14.55 0.68
N VAL A 259 18.61 -14.98 0.62
CA VAL A 259 17.57 -14.28 -0.15
C VAL A 259 16.67 -13.51 0.80
N THR A 260 16.67 -12.18 0.64
CA THR A 260 15.80 -11.29 1.39
C THR A 260 14.61 -10.91 0.51
N ILE A 261 13.43 -11.41 0.89
CA ILE A 261 12.17 -11.03 0.27
C ILE A 261 11.60 -9.86 1.08
N GLN A 262 11.66 -8.67 0.49
CA GLN A 262 11.06 -7.44 0.99
C GLN A 262 9.55 -7.44 0.77
N ASP A 263 8.88 -6.41 1.31
CA ASP A 263 7.43 -6.28 1.25
C ASP A 263 6.85 -6.31 -0.17
N GLN A 264 5.55 -6.62 -0.22
CA GLN A 264 4.78 -6.63 -1.45
C GLN A 264 4.86 -5.28 -2.17
N MET A 265 5.01 -5.38 -3.49
CA MET A 265 5.09 -4.22 -4.35
C MET A 265 4.43 -4.48 -5.70
N SER A 266 3.77 -3.45 -6.24
CA SER A 266 3.23 -3.49 -7.59
C SER A 266 4.31 -3.79 -8.62
N GLN A 267 3.93 -4.47 -9.70
CA GLN A 267 4.84 -4.86 -10.78
C GLN A 267 5.60 -3.65 -11.37
N VAL A 268 4.93 -2.50 -11.53
CA VAL A 268 5.56 -1.27 -12.04
C VAL A 268 6.60 -0.71 -11.06
N ASN A 269 6.30 -0.71 -9.77
CA ASN A 269 7.23 -0.19 -8.76
C ASN A 269 8.42 -1.14 -8.56
N ASN A 270 8.18 -2.45 -8.57
CA ASN A 270 9.23 -3.46 -8.48
C ASN A 270 10.19 -3.35 -9.68
N TYR A 271 9.66 -3.14 -10.89
CA TYR A 271 10.47 -2.87 -12.07
C TYR A 271 11.32 -1.60 -11.93
N LYS A 272 10.76 -0.50 -11.42
CA LYS A 272 11.53 0.73 -11.14
C LYS A 272 12.63 0.51 -10.11
N ALA A 273 12.39 -0.34 -9.11
CA ALA A 273 13.39 -0.71 -8.10
C ALA A 273 14.52 -1.57 -8.69
N LEU A 274 14.23 -2.37 -9.72
CA LEU A 274 15.18 -3.19 -10.46
C LEU A 274 16.09 -2.35 -11.38
N ILE A 275 15.54 -1.37 -12.12
CA ILE A 275 16.32 -0.55 -13.08
C ILE A 275 16.92 0.74 -12.47
N GLY A 276 16.67 1.01 -11.19
CA GLY A 276 17.11 2.24 -10.53
C GLY A 276 18.65 2.35 -10.43
N LYS A 277 19.18 3.59 -10.44
CA LYS A 277 20.64 3.85 -10.31
C LYS A 277 21.26 3.25 -9.03
N LYS A 278 20.48 3.13 -7.97
CA LYS A 278 20.77 2.31 -6.78
C LYS A 278 19.71 1.21 -6.75
N HIS A 279 19.95 0.13 -7.48
CA HIS A 279 19.01 -1.00 -7.54
C HIS A 279 18.78 -1.51 -6.11
N SER A 280 17.50 -1.64 -5.73
CA SER A 280 17.09 -2.20 -4.43
C SER A 280 16.40 -3.56 -4.59
N CYS A 281 16.41 -4.06 -5.83
CA CYS A 281 15.87 -5.34 -6.25
C CYS A 281 16.88 -5.93 -7.25
N ASP A 282 17.24 -7.20 -7.08
CA ASP A 282 18.20 -7.90 -7.94
C ASP A 282 17.50 -8.83 -8.93
N MET A 283 16.28 -9.26 -8.60
CA MET A 283 15.49 -10.14 -9.43
C MET A 283 14.00 -9.91 -9.16
N MET A 284 13.21 -10.01 -10.23
CA MET A 284 11.77 -9.84 -10.19
C MET A 284 11.13 -10.89 -11.06
N ILE A 285 10.05 -11.47 -10.57
CA ILE A 285 9.21 -12.37 -11.35
C ILE A 285 8.13 -11.55 -12.08
N SER A 286 8.09 -11.69 -13.40
CA SER A 286 7.13 -10.97 -14.25
C SER A 286 6.76 -11.79 -15.49
N TYR A 287 5.88 -11.21 -16.32
CA TYR A 287 5.44 -11.82 -17.56
C TYR A 287 6.10 -11.15 -18.77
N ASP A 288 6.47 -11.91 -19.80
CA ASP A 288 7.02 -11.34 -21.05
C ASP A 288 6.05 -10.31 -21.68
N GLY A 289 4.76 -10.60 -21.67
CA GLY A 289 3.72 -9.65 -22.07
C GLY A 289 3.74 -8.36 -21.26
N THR A 290 3.82 -8.45 -19.93
CA THR A 290 3.89 -7.27 -19.03
C THR A 290 5.15 -6.46 -19.27
N TRP A 291 6.31 -7.11 -19.43
CA TRP A 291 7.55 -6.40 -19.72
C TRP A 291 7.45 -5.64 -21.05
N LEU A 292 6.93 -6.30 -22.10
CA LEU A 292 6.75 -5.66 -23.40
C LEU A 292 5.80 -4.46 -23.34
N THR A 293 4.58 -4.65 -22.81
CA THR A 293 3.52 -3.64 -22.93
C THR A 293 3.60 -2.57 -21.86
N THR A 294 3.84 -2.98 -20.62
CA THR A 294 3.73 -2.08 -19.47
C THR A 294 5.02 -1.33 -19.20
N PHE A 295 6.17 -2.00 -19.34
CA PHE A 295 7.45 -1.38 -19.00
C PHE A 295 8.21 -0.85 -20.22
N LEU A 296 8.18 -1.58 -21.34
CA LEU A 296 8.82 -1.17 -22.59
C LEU A 296 7.90 -0.32 -23.48
N HIS A 297 6.62 -0.24 -23.16
CA HIS A 297 5.60 0.53 -23.88
C HIS A 297 5.51 0.17 -25.38
N LYS A 298 5.52 -1.12 -25.69
CA LYS A 298 5.38 -1.69 -27.04
C LYS A 298 4.07 -2.45 -27.21
N ASP A 299 3.58 -2.56 -28.44
CA ASP A 299 2.42 -3.41 -28.71
C ASP A 299 2.88 -4.84 -29.04
N PRO A 300 2.16 -5.89 -28.63
CA PRO A 300 2.47 -7.24 -29.08
C PRO A 300 2.37 -7.44 -30.62
N THR A 301 1.80 -6.51 -31.39
CA THR A 301 1.91 -6.48 -32.87
C THR A 301 3.30 -6.11 -33.38
N ASP A 302 4.14 -5.51 -32.53
CA ASP A 302 5.51 -5.14 -32.88
C ASP A 302 6.45 -6.35 -32.94
N VAL A 303 5.99 -7.50 -32.41
CA VAL A 303 6.74 -8.76 -32.45
C VAL A 303 6.81 -9.27 -33.89
N PRO A 304 8.02 -9.43 -34.48
CA PRO A 304 8.18 -9.91 -35.84
C PRO A 304 7.54 -11.29 -36.07
N LYS A 305 6.96 -11.49 -37.26
CA LYS A 305 6.41 -12.80 -37.64
C LYS A 305 7.50 -13.87 -37.59
N GLY A 306 7.26 -14.95 -36.85
CA GLY A 306 8.21 -16.06 -36.67
C GLY A 306 9.09 -15.94 -35.44
N GLU A 307 9.14 -14.77 -34.79
CA GLU A 307 9.81 -14.59 -33.51
C GLU A 307 8.84 -14.85 -32.35
N SER A 308 9.34 -15.43 -31.26
CA SER A 308 8.54 -15.58 -30.05
C SER A 308 8.51 -14.27 -29.24
N LEU A 309 7.39 -13.99 -28.56
CA LEU A 309 7.26 -12.86 -27.64
C LEU A 309 8.42 -12.77 -26.64
N TYR A 310 8.86 -13.92 -26.14
CA TYR A 310 10.02 -14.06 -25.27
C TYR A 310 11.30 -13.51 -25.89
N GLN A 311 11.67 -13.99 -27.08
CA GLN A 311 12.94 -13.63 -27.73
C GLN A 311 12.99 -12.14 -28.01
N TYR A 312 11.90 -11.61 -28.59
CA TYR A 312 11.78 -10.20 -28.93
C TYR A 312 11.90 -9.32 -27.67
N THR A 313 11.14 -9.65 -26.62
CA THR A 313 11.13 -8.88 -25.37
C THR A 313 12.48 -8.96 -24.65
N ASN A 314 13.13 -10.12 -24.61
CA ASN A 314 14.43 -10.29 -23.96
C ASN A 314 15.54 -9.48 -24.66
N GLN A 315 15.55 -9.50 -25.99
CA GLN A 315 16.51 -8.71 -26.79
C GLN A 315 16.31 -7.21 -26.54
N LEU A 316 15.05 -6.76 -26.52
CA LEU A 316 14.72 -5.37 -26.30
C LEU A 316 15.09 -4.91 -24.89
N GLY A 317 14.73 -5.68 -23.85
CA GLY A 317 15.07 -5.41 -22.46
C GLY A 317 16.58 -5.37 -22.23
N LYS A 318 17.32 -6.35 -22.77
CA LYS A 318 18.79 -6.38 -22.68
C LYS A 318 19.45 -5.18 -23.32
N LYS A 319 18.94 -4.73 -24.48
CA LYS A 319 19.47 -3.56 -25.18
C LYS A 319 19.17 -2.24 -24.46
N LYS A 320 17.96 -2.10 -23.91
CA LYS A 320 17.50 -0.83 -23.32
C LYS A 320 17.98 -0.65 -21.88
N GLU A 321 18.00 -1.74 -21.11
CA GLU A 321 18.12 -1.69 -19.64
C GLU A 321 19.18 -2.66 -19.09
N GLY A 322 19.81 -3.49 -19.94
CA GLY A 322 20.81 -4.47 -19.50
C GLY A 322 20.25 -5.67 -18.74
N LEU A 323 18.91 -5.77 -18.60
CA LEU A 323 18.24 -6.88 -17.94
C LEU A 323 18.11 -8.10 -18.86
N THR A 324 18.08 -9.30 -18.27
CA THR A 324 17.94 -10.57 -19.02
C THR A 324 16.92 -11.47 -18.35
N MET A 325 15.98 -12.04 -19.12
CA MET A 325 15.10 -13.11 -18.63
C MET A 325 15.88 -14.42 -18.49
N LEU A 326 15.75 -15.08 -17.35
CA LEU A 326 16.50 -16.29 -17.01
C LEU A 326 15.91 -17.58 -17.61
N GLY A 327 14.59 -17.67 -17.73
CA GLY A 327 13.93 -18.82 -18.36
C GLY A 327 12.44 -18.93 -18.05
N LYS A 328 11.72 -19.73 -18.84
CA LYS A 328 10.27 -19.94 -18.65
C LYS A 328 10.02 -20.85 -17.45
N LEU A 329 9.10 -20.45 -16.57
CA LEU A 329 8.67 -21.26 -15.42
C LEU A 329 7.61 -22.33 -15.79
N GLY A 330 7.21 -22.39 -17.06
CA GLY A 330 6.46 -23.52 -17.62
C GLY A 330 4.94 -23.46 -17.49
N PHE A 331 4.38 -22.41 -16.90
CA PHE A 331 2.93 -22.17 -16.87
C PHE A 331 2.58 -20.85 -17.57
N ASN A 332 1.34 -20.77 -18.06
CA ASN A 332 0.81 -19.65 -18.81
C ASN A 332 -0.36 -19.04 -18.04
N ASN A 333 -0.11 -17.93 -17.37
CA ASN A 333 -1.16 -17.17 -16.71
C ASN A 333 -1.76 -16.17 -17.70
N THR A 334 -3.00 -16.41 -18.09
CA THR A 334 -3.70 -15.61 -19.08
C THR A 334 -5.16 -15.48 -18.67
N TYR A 335 -5.83 -14.48 -19.23
CA TYR A 335 -7.26 -14.31 -19.05
C TYR A 335 -8.01 -15.54 -19.55
N ALA A 336 -8.92 -16.01 -18.73
CA ALA A 336 -9.92 -17.03 -19.02
C ALA A 336 -11.31 -16.47 -18.68
N ILE A 337 -12.37 -17.11 -19.18
CA ILE A 337 -13.74 -16.79 -18.79
C ILE A 337 -14.24 -17.86 -17.84
N ALA A 338 -14.80 -17.44 -16.72
CA ALA A 338 -15.43 -18.29 -15.73
C ALA A 338 -16.95 -18.06 -15.69
N VAL A 339 -17.68 -19.16 -15.49
CA VAL A 339 -19.12 -19.17 -15.25
C VAL A 339 -19.44 -20.11 -14.09
N PRO A 340 -20.56 -19.94 -13.35
CA PRO A 340 -21.01 -20.92 -12.38
C PRO A 340 -21.22 -22.29 -13.02
N ARG A 341 -20.83 -23.37 -12.32
CA ARG A 341 -20.91 -24.74 -12.86
C ARG A 341 -22.34 -25.13 -13.22
N LYS A 342 -23.32 -24.73 -12.38
CA LYS A 342 -24.75 -24.91 -12.64
C LYS A 342 -25.19 -24.28 -13.96
N LEU A 343 -24.61 -23.11 -14.31
CA LEU A 343 -24.90 -22.40 -15.55
C LEU A 343 -24.25 -23.11 -16.74
N ALA A 344 -22.98 -23.52 -16.59
CA ALA A 344 -22.27 -24.29 -17.60
C ALA A 344 -23.00 -25.59 -17.92
N ASP A 345 -23.47 -26.32 -16.91
CA ASP A 345 -24.19 -27.58 -17.10
C ASP A 345 -25.59 -27.32 -17.71
N LYS A 346 -26.32 -26.28 -17.25
CA LYS A 346 -27.65 -25.91 -17.77
C LYS A 346 -27.64 -25.59 -19.27
N TYR A 347 -26.64 -24.83 -19.72
CA TYR A 347 -26.54 -24.37 -21.11
C TYR A 347 -25.49 -25.15 -21.93
N ASN A 348 -24.92 -26.23 -21.36
CA ASN A 348 -23.87 -27.05 -21.98
C ASN A 348 -22.66 -26.24 -22.50
N LEU A 349 -22.20 -25.28 -21.71
CA LEU A 349 -21.10 -24.37 -22.06
C LEU A 349 -19.74 -25.09 -21.90
N LYS A 350 -19.02 -25.27 -23.01
CA LYS A 350 -17.69 -25.91 -23.05
C LYS A 350 -16.60 -24.99 -23.58
N LYS A 351 -16.95 -23.91 -24.27
CA LYS A 351 -16.02 -22.89 -24.79
C LYS A 351 -16.66 -21.51 -24.75
N VAL A 352 -15.84 -20.47 -24.85
CA VAL A 352 -16.32 -19.08 -24.80
C VAL A 352 -17.37 -18.79 -25.88
N SER A 353 -17.22 -19.34 -27.09
CA SER A 353 -18.19 -19.13 -28.16
C SER A 353 -19.56 -19.79 -27.93
N ASP A 354 -19.69 -20.70 -26.97
CA ASP A 354 -21.01 -21.24 -26.61
C ASP A 354 -21.86 -20.17 -25.89
N LEU A 355 -21.24 -19.12 -25.34
CA LEU A 355 -21.92 -18.01 -24.69
C LEU A 355 -22.74 -17.15 -25.66
N GLU A 356 -22.44 -17.15 -26.97
CA GLU A 356 -23.08 -16.27 -27.96
C GLU A 356 -24.62 -16.37 -27.91
N LYS A 357 -25.14 -17.60 -27.74
CA LYS A 357 -26.59 -17.86 -27.74
C LYS A 357 -27.29 -17.46 -26.45
N VAL A 358 -26.56 -17.38 -25.34
CA VAL A 358 -27.13 -17.20 -23.99
C VAL A 358 -26.75 -15.86 -23.36
N ALA A 359 -25.70 -15.20 -23.85
CA ALA A 359 -25.22 -13.92 -23.36
C ALA A 359 -26.35 -12.87 -23.18
N PRO A 360 -27.37 -12.77 -24.06
CA PRO A 360 -28.46 -11.81 -23.87
C PRO A 360 -29.31 -12.02 -22.61
N GLU A 361 -29.21 -13.19 -21.97
CA GLU A 361 -29.86 -13.49 -20.68
C GLU A 361 -28.93 -13.27 -19.48
N LEU A 362 -27.62 -13.15 -19.72
CA LEU A 362 -26.58 -13.17 -18.68
C LEU A 362 -26.02 -11.79 -18.38
N THR A 363 -25.60 -11.59 -17.14
CA THR A 363 -24.86 -10.41 -16.70
C THR A 363 -23.36 -10.70 -16.67
N PHE A 364 -22.56 -9.86 -17.32
CA PHE A 364 -21.10 -9.95 -17.27
C PHE A 364 -20.53 -9.07 -16.16
N GLY A 365 -19.73 -9.64 -15.27
CA GLY A 365 -19.02 -8.92 -14.22
C GLY A 365 -17.52 -8.91 -14.44
N ALA A 366 -16.84 -7.79 -14.24
CA ALA A 366 -15.38 -7.75 -14.28
C ALA A 366 -14.80 -6.59 -13.46
N GLU A 367 -13.49 -6.60 -13.30
CA GLU A 367 -12.71 -5.50 -12.73
C GLU A 367 -12.95 -4.19 -13.49
N HIS A 368 -12.92 -3.05 -12.81
CA HIS A 368 -13.11 -1.74 -13.45
C HIS A 368 -12.17 -1.53 -14.64
N GLU A 369 -10.90 -1.92 -14.48
CA GLU A 369 -9.91 -1.82 -15.55
C GLU A 369 -10.24 -2.65 -16.79
N PHE A 370 -11.06 -3.71 -16.67
CA PHE A 370 -11.43 -4.54 -17.81
C PHE A 370 -12.39 -3.83 -18.78
N PHE A 371 -13.09 -2.80 -18.30
CA PHE A 371 -14.05 -2.01 -19.10
C PHE A 371 -13.43 -0.80 -19.81
N THR A 372 -12.11 -0.59 -19.71
CA THR A 372 -11.43 0.49 -20.43
C THR A 372 -11.19 0.13 -21.91
N GLU A 373 -10.88 1.13 -22.75
CA GLU A 373 -10.66 0.93 -24.20
C GLU A 373 -9.22 0.54 -24.57
N GLU A 374 -8.28 0.58 -23.61
CA GLU A 374 -6.86 0.37 -23.89
C GLU A 374 -6.49 -1.12 -23.86
N GLY A 375 -6.10 -1.65 -25.02
CA GLY A 375 -5.53 -2.99 -25.17
C GLY A 375 -6.48 -4.04 -25.74
N SER A 376 -5.91 -5.09 -26.30
CA SER A 376 -6.65 -6.13 -27.04
C SER A 376 -7.47 -7.09 -26.17
N MET A 377 -7.26 -7.10 -24.85
CA MET A 377 -7.95 -7.97 -23.90
C MET A 377 -8.74 -7.13 -22.88
N LYS A 378 -9.71 -6.38 -23.41
CA LYS A 378 -10.70 -5.58 -22.68
C LYS A 378 -12.10 -5.98 -23.10
N TYR A 379 -13.11 -5.55 -22.36
CA TYR A 379 -14.50 -5.93 -22.56
C TYR A 379 -14.96 -5.74 -24.01
N ASN A 380 -14.75 -4.56 -24.60
CA ASN A 380 -15.22 -4.23 -25.94
C ASN A 380 -14.55 -5.08 -27.05
N PRO A 381 -13.22 -5.18 -27.12
CA PRO A 381 -12.55 -6.15 -28.00
C PRO A 381 -13.03 -7.60 -27.80
N PHE A 382 -13.23 -8.03 -26.54
CA PHE A 382 -13.66 -9.38 -26.20
C PHE A 382 -15.06 -9.70 -26.73
N VAL A 383 -16.06 -8.85 -26.45
CA VAL A 383 -17.44 -9.09 -26.90
C VAL A 383 -17.56 -8.98 -28.41
N ARG A 384 -16.81 -8.07 -29.06
CA ARG A 384 -16.76 -7.98 -30.53
C ARG A 384 -16.18 -9.24 -31.16
N PHE A 385 -15.10 -9.78 -30.60
CA PHE A 385 -14.43 -10.96 -31.15
C PHE A 385 -15.31 -12.22 -31.10
N TYR A 386 -16.06 -12.41 -30.01
CA TYR A 386 -16.94 -13.56 -29.82
C TYR A 386 -18.41 -13.31 -30.20
N ASN A 387 -18.72 -12.14 -30.76
CA ASN A 387 -20.09 -11.69 -31.07
C ASN A 387 -21.05 -11.78 -29.87
N LEU A 388 -20.57 -11.47 -28.66
CA LEU A 388 -21.33 -11.57 -27.42
C LEU A 388 -22.15 -10.31 -27.19
N LYS A 389 -23.40 -10.48 -26.74
CA LYS A 389 -24.30 -9.38 -26.36
C LYS A 389 -24.87 -9.66 -24.99
N PHE A 390 -24.21 -9.17 -23.93
CA PHE A 390 -24.67 -9.38 -22.56
C PHE A 390 -25.89 -8.55 -22.24
N LYS A 391 -26.77 -9.05 -21.37
CA LYS A 391 -27.95 -8.33 -20.87
C LYS A 391 -27.54 -7.03 -20.18
N ASN A 392 -26.58 -7.16 -19.28
CA ASN A 392 -26.04 -6.11 -18.43
C ASN A 392 -24.55 -6.35 -18.19
N GLN A 393 -23.85 -5.30 -17.80
CA GLN A 393 -22.46 -5.35 -17.36
C GLN A 393 -22.33 -4.74 -15.96
N LYS A 394 -21.48 -5.33 -15.11
CA LYS A 394 -21.25 -4.88 -13.73
C LYS A 394 -19.76 -4.77 -13.45
N SER A 395 -19.34 -3.61 -12.98
CA SER A 395 -17.97 -3.43 -12.49
C SER A 395 -17.89 -3.82 -11.02
N VAL A 396 -16.85 -4.56 -10.65
CA VAL A 396 -16.56 -4.96 -9.27
C VAL A 396 -15.08 -4.83 -8.95
N ASP A 397 -14.75 -4.72 -7.67
CA ASP A 397 -13.35 -4.77 -7.22
C ASP A 397 -12.74 -6.16 -7.47
N VAL A 398 -11.45 -6.18 -7.81
CA VAL A 398 -10.66 -7.41 -8.08
C VAL A 398 -10.84 -8.45 -6.97
N SER A 399 -10.74 -8.00 -5.71
CA SER A 399 -10.83 -8.87 -4.53
C SER A 399 -12.22 -9.41 -4.28
N LEU A 400 -13.28 -8.75 -4.77
CA LEU A 400 -14.67 -9.14 -4.54
C LEU A 400 -15.26 -9.96 -5.69
N LYS A 401 -14.63 -9.93 -6.87
CA LYS A 401 -15.10 -10.59 -8.11
C LYS A 401 -15.52 -12.04 -7.88
N TYR A 402 -14.64 -12.85 -7.27
CA TYR A 402 -14.90 -14.26 -6.99
C TYR A 402 -16.06 -14.51 -6.01
N SER A 403 -16.24 -13.63 -5.02
CA SER A 403 -17.38 -13.74 -4.10
C SER A 403 -18.68 -13.30 -4.77
N ALA A 404 -18.64 -12.28 -5.63
CA ALA A 404 -19.81 -11.72 -6.27
C ALA A 404 -20.44 -12.71 -7.25
N ILE A 405 -19.63 -13.37 -8.11
CA ILE A 405 -20.12 -14.47 -8.96
C ILE A 405 -20.63 -15.66 -8.13
N GLY A 406 -20.00 -15.95 -6.99
CA GLY A 406 -20.43 -17.01 -6.07
C GLY A 406 -21.79 -16.74 -5.42
N LYS A 407 -22.17 -15.46 -5.28
CA LYS A 407 -23.47 -14.99 -4.77
C LYS A 407 -24.52 -14.76 -5.86
N GLY A 408 -24.15 -14.89 -7.14
CA GLY A 408 -25.05 -14.67 -8.28
C GLY A 408 -25.29 -13.20 -8.62
N GLU A 409 -24.37 -12.29 -8.24
CA GLU A 409 -24.43 -10.87 -8.63
C GLU A 409 -24.21 -10.66 -10.13
N PHE A 410 -23.54 -11.62 -10.78
CA PHE A 410 -23.35 -11.75 -12.22
C PHE A 410 -23.04 -13.21 -12.57
N ASP A 411 -23.19 -13.54 -13.85
CA ASP A 411 -23.21 -14.91 -14.35
C ASP A 411 -21.93 -15.31 -15.09
N VAL A 412 -21.20 -14.33 -15.61
CA VAL A 412 -19.99 -14.53 -16.42
C VAL A 412 -18.94 -13.53 -15.97
N THR A 413 -17.68 -13.96 -15.85
CA THR A 413 -16.59 -13.08 -15.46
C THR A 413 -15.27 -13.48 -16.08
N GLU A 414 -14.34 -12.54 -16.20
CA GLU A 414 -12.96 -12.89 -16.48
C GLU A 414 -12.27 -13.41 -15.20
N VAL A 415 -11.28 -14.28 -15.38
CA VAL A 415 -10.38 -14.73 -14.32
C VAL A 415 -8.98 -14.94 -14.89
N PHE A 416 -7.97 -15.01 -14.02
CA PHE A 416 -6.65 -15.49 -14.38
C PHE A 416 -6.60 -17.01 -14.32
N ALA A 417 -6.04 -17.66 -15.34
CA ALA A 417 -6.07 -19.13 -15.47
C ALA A 417 -5.42 -19.88 -14.29
N THR A 418 -4.41 -19.28 -13.66
CA THR A 418 -3.68 -19.88 -12.54
C THR A 418 -4.18 -19.46 -11.17
N ASP A 419 -5.22 -18.61 -11.09
CA ASP A 419 -5.71 -18.12 -9.81
C ASP A 419 -6.18 -19.27 -8.90
N GLY A 420 -5.69 -19.28 -7.66
CA GLY A 420 -6.01 -20.31 -6.68
C GLY A 420 -7.50 -20.34 -6.35
N LEU A 421 -8.20 -19.21 -6.45
CA LEU A 421 -9.64 -19.11 -6.22
C LEU A 421 -10.46 -19.88 -7.27
N ASN A 422 -9.88 -20.18 -8.45
CA ASN A 422 -10.50 -21.07 -9.43
C ASN A 422 -10.67 -22.50 -8.89
N LYS A 423 -9.75 -22.98 -8.02
CA LYS A 423 -9.75 -24.35 -7.46
C LYS A 423 -10.71 -24.57 -6.29
N ASN A 424 -11.17 -23.50 -5.63
CA ASN A 424 -12.35 -23.60 -4.76
C ASN A 424 -13.63 -23.96 -5.56
N GLY A 425 -13.50 -24.08 -6.88
CA GLY A 425 -14.46 -24.46 -7.91
C GLY A 425 -15.01 -25.89 -7.85
N ARG A 426 -15.69 -26.26 -6.76
CA ARG A 426 -16.92 -27.07 -6.93
C ARG A 426 -18.08 -26.25 -7.53
N ARG A 427 -17.88 -24.95 -7.80
CA ARG A 427 -18.93 -24.00 -8.19
C ARG A 427 -18.72 -23.27 -9.52
N GLN A 428 -17.57 -23.40 -10.20
CA GLN A 428 -17.29 -22.67 -11.45
C GLN A 428 -16.68 -23.57 -12.53
N ALA A 429 -16.96 -23.27 -13.79
CA ALA A 429 -16.34 -23.87 -14.97
C ALA A 429 -15.55 -22.81 -15.73
N LEU A 430 -14.32 -23.13 -16.11
CA LEU A 430 -13.51 -22.31 -17.00
C LEU A 430 -13.83 -22.67 -18.45
N LEU A 431 -14.18 -21.68 -19.25
CA LEU A 431 -14.49 -21.84 -20.66
C LEU A 431 -13.21 -21.63 -21.49
N PRO A 432 -12.63 -22.68 -22.09
CA PRO A 432 -11.53 -22.54 -23.02
C PRO A 432 -11.96 -21.76 -24.29
N GLY A 433 -11.05 -20.98 -24.86
CA GLY A 433 -11.32 -20.26 -26.11
C GLY A 433 -10.31 -19.14 -26.38
N ILE A 434 -9.97 -18.37 -25.33
CA ILE A 434 -9.05 -17.23 -25.44
C ILE A 434 -7.63 -17.67 -25.85
N GLN A 435 -7.18 -18.85 -25.39
CA GLN A 435 -5.81 -19.35 -25.58
C GLN A 435 -5.45 -19.84 -26.99
N ARG A 436 -6.44 -20.16 -27.85
CA ARG A 436 -6.20 -20.89 -29.12
C ARG A 436 -5.97 -20.01 -30.36
N ARG A 437 -6.27 -18.71 -30.33
CA ARG A 437 -6.08 -17.81 -31.50
C ARG A 437 -5.13 -16.62 -31.29
N LEU A 438 -4.53 -16.47 -30.12
CA LEU A 438 -3.43 -15.53 -29.86
C LEU A 438 -2.12 -16.26 -29.50
N PRO A 439 -1.62 -17.22 -30.31
CA PRO A 439 -0.44 -18.02 -29.96
C PRO A 439 0.84 -17.18 -29.76
N HIS A 440 0.93 -16.00 -30.38
CA HIS A 440 2.10 -15.10 -30.30
C HIS A 440 2.00 -14.04 -29.19
N LYS A 441 0.88 -13.96 -28.45
CA LYS A 441 0.64 -12.97 -27.39
C LYS A 441 0.42 -13.63 -26.02
N ARG A 442 1.14 -14.74 -25.75
CA ARG A 442 1.04 -15.49 -24.49
C ARG A 442 2.04 -14.94 -23.48
N GLY A 443 1.53 -14.40 -22.38
CA GLY A 443 2.29 -14.04 -21.19
C GLY A 443 2.81 -15.28 -20.47
N TYR A 444 4.09 -15.61 -20.57
CA TYR A 444 4.70 -16.61 -19.69
C TYR A 444 5.34 -15.91 -18.49
N LEU A 445 5.38 -16.58 -17.34
CA LEU A 445 6.13 -16.09 -16.19
C LEU A 445 7.61 -16.46 -16.30
N TYR A 446 8.47 -15.51 -15.95
CA TYR A 446 9.93 -15.60 -16.03
C TYR A 446 10.60 -15.13 -14.75
#